data_AF-A0A4C1V4I5-F1
#
_entry.id   AF-A0A4C1V4I5-F1
#
_cell.length_a   1.000
_cell.length_b   1.000
_cell.length_c   1.000
_cell.angle_alpha   90.00
_cell.angle_beta   90.00
_cell.angle_gamma   90.00
#
_symmetry.space_group_name_H-M   'P 1'
#
loop_
_entity.id
_entity.type
_entity.pdbx_description
1 polymer ?
#
loop_
_entity_poly.entity_id
_entity_poly.type
_entity_poly.pdbx_seq_one_letter_code
_entity_poly.pdbx_strand_id
1 'polypeptide(L)'
;MARYDYLDKIKQNEDAGTGTKKCVVYLDEIHIHPSCGVGKFWQPKNSPGSSKPISPGARWILIHAGGERGFVPNCCLIYRSKSLSADYHHDLNSSNFKKWITEKLISKLQEPCIIVKGNASYYSVQLNKLPTQASCIPDIKTGLNNNNIPYENSWRKC
;
A
#
# COMPACT_ATOMS: atom_id res chain seq x y z
N MET A 1 15.14 -15.93 -5.42
CA MET A 1 14.03 -16.87 -5.25
C MET A 1 12.67 -16.19 -5.34
N ALA A 2 12.31 -15.24 -4.46
CA ALA A 2 10.94 -14.67 -4.41
C ALA A 2 10.30 -14.22 -5.75
N ARG A 3 11.06 -13.57 -6.65
CA ARG A 3 10.55 -13.17 -7.98
C ARG A 3 10.27 -14.39 -8.88
N TYR A 4 11.15 -15.39 -8.84
CA TYR A 4 10.97 -16.63 -9.61
C TYR A 4 9.70 -17.35 -9.14
N ASP A 5 9.54 -17.52 -7.83
CA ASP A 5 8.38 -18.19 -7.24
C ASP A 5 7.06 -17.46 -7.57
N TYR A 6 7.10 -16.13 -7.62
CA TYR A 6 5.96 -15.33 -8.07
C TYR A 6 5.63 -15.59 -9.54
N LEU A 7 6.62 -15.51 -10.44
CA LEU A 7 6.42 -15.72 -11.87
C LEU A 7 5.95 -17.15 -12.17
N ASP A 8 6.50 -18.14 -11.47
CA ASP A 8 6.11 -19.54 -11.60
C ASP A 8 4.64 -19.74 -11.20
N LYS A 9 4.18 -19.14 -10.10
CA LYS A 9 2.76 -19.18 -9.69
C LYS A 9 1.82 -18.51 -10.68
N ILE A 10 2.22 -17.37 -11.25
CA ILE A 10 1.41 -16.69 -12.27
C ILE A 10 1.34 -17.56 -13.53
N LYS A 11 2.48 -18.12 -13.96
CA LYS A 11 2.54 -19.02 -15.11
C LYS A 11 1.70 -20.28 -14.92
N GLN A 12 1.76 -20.91 -13.75
CA GLN A 12 0.89 -22.07 -13.44
C GLN A 12 -0.60 -21.73 -13.53
N ASN A 13 -1.01 -20.51 -13.17
CA ASN A 13 -2.39 -20.05 -13.35
C ASN A 13 -2.73 -19.75 -14.81
N GLU A 14 -1.78 -19.26 -15.60
CA GLU A 14 -1.97 -19.04 -17.05
C GLU A 14 -2.07 -20.36 -17.83
N ASP A 15 -1.24 -21.35 -17.47
CA ASP A 15 -1.23 -22.69 -18.05
C ASP A 15 -2.42 -23.54 -17.58
N ALA A 16 -3.17 -23.08 -16.57
CA ALA A 16 -4.40 -23.72 -16.12
C ALA A 16 -5.49 -23.64 -17.21
N GLY A 17 -6.20 -24.75 -17.43
CA GLY A 17 -7.32 -24.78 -18.39
C GLY A 17 -8.41 -23.75 -18.07
N THR A 18 -9.25 -23.43 -19.06
CA THR A 18 -10.26 -22.35 -18.98
C THR A 18 -11.21 -22.46 -17.78
N GLY A 19 -11.48 -23.68 -17.28
CA GLY A 19 -12.33 -23.90 -16.09
C GLY A 19 -11.62 -23.76 -14.74
N THR A 20 -10.28 -23.72 -14.72
CA THR A 20 -9.47 -23.66 -13.49
C THR A 20 -8.60 -22.41 -13.38
N LYS A 21 -8.38 -21.70 -14.50
CA LYS A 21 -7.70 -20.39 -14.53
C LYS A 21 -8.46 -19.39 -13.67
N LYS A 22 -7.78 -18.78 -12.71
CA LYS A 22 -8.32 -17.74 -11.85
C LYS A 22 -8.11 -16.37 -12.47
N CYS A 23 -9.08 -15.48 -12.29
CA CYS A 23 -8.94 -14.07 -12.64
C CYS A 23 -7.80 -13.44 -11.82
N VAL A 24 -6.85 -12.78 -12.47
CA VAL A 24 -5.76 -12.05 -11.81
C VAL A 24 -6.08 -10.57 -11.77
N VAL A 25 -6.03 -9.98 -10.58
CA VAL A 25 -6.32 -8.57 -10.34
C VAL A 25 -5.11 -7.94 -9.67
N TYR A 26 -4.56 -6.92 -10.29
CA TYR A 26 -3.46 -6.12 -9.79
C TYR A 26 -4.02 -4.88 -9.13
N LEU A 27 -3.49 -4.53 -7.95
CA LEU A 27 -3.76 -3.25 -7.31
C LEU A 27 -2.46 -2.51 -7.07
N ASP A 28 -2.54 -1.20 -7.20
CA ASP A 28 -1.44 -0.31 -6.86
C ASP A 28 -1.95 1.07 -6.46
N GLU A 29 -1.04 1.86 -5.90
CA GLU A 29 -1.26 3.23 -5.47
C GLU A 29 -0.38 4.20 -6.26
N ILE A 30 -0.91 5.37 -6.53
CA ILE A 30 -0.19 6.44 -7.21
C ILE A 30 -0.32 7.70 -6.36
N HIS A 31 0.84 8.32 -6.11
CA HIS A 31 0.92 9.63 -5.46
C HIS A 31 1.18 10.68 -6.54
N ILE A 32 0.23 11.59 -6.72
CA ILE A 32 0.33 12.70 -7.67
C ILE A 32 0.76 13.94 -6.89
N HIS A 33 1.97 14.41 -7.18
CA HIS A 33 2.56 15.57 -6.54
C HIS A 33 2.22 16.84 -7.33
N PRO A 34 1.71 17.89 -6.68
CA PRO A 34 1.51 19.19 -7.32
C PRO A 34 2.83 19.96 -7.51
N SER A 35 3.89 19.56 -6.81
CA SER A 35 5.19 20.21 -6.86
C SER A 35 5.98 19.77 -8.08
N CYS A 36 6.46 20.74 -8.86
CA CYS A 36 7.51 20.53 -9.85
C CYS A 36 8.87 20.90 -9.22
N GLY A 37 9.68 19.90 -8.88
CA GLY A 37 11.01 20.09 -8.29
C GLY A 37 12.13 20.33 -9.31
N VAL A 38 11.80 20.40 -10.60
CA VAL A 38 12.81 20.51 -11.66
C VAL A 38 13.17 21.99 -11.83
N GLY A 39 14.29 22.40 -11.25
CA GLY A 39 14.83 23.76 -11.41
C GLY A 39 15.40 24.06 -12.80
N LYS A 40 15.43 23.06 -13.69
CA LYS A 40 15.92 23.17 -15.07
C LYS A 40 14.96 22.44 -16.01
N PHE A 41 14.41 23.15 -16.98
CA PHE A 41 13.63 22.55 -18.08
C PHE A 41 13.89 23.29 -19.37
N TRP A 42 13.68 22.59 -20.49
CA TRP A 42 13.78 23.17 -21.82
C TRP A 42 12.57 24.08 -22.06
N GLN A 43 12.83 25.35 -22.38
CA GLN A 43 11.81 26.34 -22.70
C GLN A 43 12.19 27.14 -23.95
N PRO A 44 11.22 27.62 -24.74
CA PRO A 44 11.48 28.55 -25.83
C PRO A 44 12.18 29.82 -25.33
N LYS A 45 13.08 30.39 -26.13
CA LYS A 45 13.86 31.60 -25.76
C LYS A 45 12.99 32.80 -25.35
N ASN A 46 11.76 32.88 -25.85
CA ASN A 46 10.86 34.02 -25.64
C ASN A 46 9.79 33.77 -24.58
N SER A 47 9.86 32.65 -23.86
CA SER A 47 8.94 32.38 -22.76
C SER A 47 9.50 32.99 -21.46
N PRO A 48 8.69 33.72 -20.67
CA PRO A 48 9.12 34.17 -19.34
C PRO A 48 9.59 32.96 -18.53
N GLY A 49 10.81 33.04 -17.98
CA GLY A 49 11.47 31.94 -17.30
C GLY A 49 10.73 31.44 -16.06
N SER A 50 11.08 30.23 -15.61
CA SER A 50 10.23 29.47 -14.68
C SER A 50 9.78 30.20 -13.44
N SER A 51 8.50 29.98 -13.13
CA SER A 51 7.95 30.06 -11.78
C SER A 51 8.87 29.33 -10.80
N LYS A 52 9.08 29.94 -9.63
CA LYS A 52 9.77 29.35 -8.47
C LYS A 52 9.35 27.87 -8.28
N PRO A 53 10.21 26.99 -7.73
CA PRO A 53 9.81 25.63 -7.39
C PRO A 53 8.47 25.69 -6.64
N ILE A 54 7.47 25.01 -7.18
CA ILE A 54 6.13 25.01 -6.60
C ILE A 54 6.26 24.31 -5.26
N SER A 55 5.94 25.04 -4.18
CA SER A 55 6.03 24.52 -2.81
C SER A 55 5.33 23.17 -2.71
N PRO A 56 5.78 22.26 -1.82
CA PRO A 56 5.08 21.00 -1.56
C PRO A 56 3.62 21.28 -1.18
N GLY A 57 2.73 21.13 -2.16
CA GLY A 57 1.29 21.23 -1.95
C GLY A 57 0.73 19.88 -1.53
N ALA A 58 -0.50 19.90 -1.03
CA ALA A 58 -1.26 18.69 -0.76
C ALA A 58 -1.34 17.80 -2.01
N ARG A 59 -0.95 16.53 -1.86
CA ARG A 59 -0.87 15.54 -2.92
C ARG A 59 -2.23 14.92 -3.18
N TRP A 60 -2.41 14.35 -4.37
CA TRP A 60 -3.52 13.44 -4.63
C TRP A 60 -3.04 12.01 -4.53
N ILE A 61 -3.82 11.18 -3.85
CA ILE A 61 -3.58 9.75 -3.74
C ILE A 61 -4.68 9.06 -4.51
N LEU A 62 -4.27 8.16 -5.40
CA LEU A 62 -5.14 7.32 -6.18
C LEU A 62 -4.81 5.87 -5.85
N ILE A 63 -5.82 5.07 -5.54
CA ILE A 63 -5.72 3.62 -5.45
C ILE A 63 -6.79 2.98 -6.34
N HIS A 64 -6.37 2.00 -7.13
CA HIS A 64 -7.26 1.28 -8.05
C HIS A 64 -6.77 -0.16 -8.22
N ALA A 65 -7.69 -1.04 -8.60
CA ALA A 65 -7.37 -2.38 -9.09
C ALA A 65 -7.92 -2.66 -10.50
N GLY A 66 -7.21 -3.51 -11.25
CA GLY A 66 -7.60 -3.95 -12.59
C GLY A 66 -6.91 -5.25 -13.00
N GLY A 67 -7.41 -5.90 -14.05
CA GLY A 67 -6.87 -7.17 -14.56
C GLY A 67 -7.12 -7.34 -16.06
N GLU A 68 -7.15 -8.58 -16.54
CA GLU A 68 -7.33 -8.87 -17.98
C GLU A 68 -8.66 -8.35 -18.55
N ARG A 69 -9.68 -8.16 -17.70
CA ARG A 69 -11.01 -7.62 -18.05
C ARG A 69 -11.11 -6.10 -17.88
N GLY A 70 -9.98 -5.41 -17.71
CA GLY A 70 -9.94 -3.98 -17.42
C GLY A 70 -10.05 -3.66 -15.93
N PHE A 71 -10.43 -2.43 -15.63
CA PHE A 71 -10.55 -1.91 -14.27
C PHE A 71 -11.79 -2.45 -13.54
N VAL A 72 -11.64 -2.71 -12.24
CA VAL A 72 -12.78 -3.12 -11.41
C VAL A 72 -13.74 -1.93 -11.24
N PRO A 73 -15.02 -2.03 -11.65
CA PRO A 73 -15.95 -0.91 -11.60
C PRO A 73 -16.15 -0.36 -10.18
N ASN A 74 -16.20 0.97 -10.04
CA ASN A 74 -16.39 1.68 -8.77
C ASN A 74 -15.34 1.37 -7.68
N CYS A 75 -14.17 0.86 -8.09
CA CYS A 75 -13.06 0.54 -7.20
C CYS A 75 -12.05 1.69 -7.06
N CYS A 76 -12.03 2.64 -8.01
CA CYS A 76 -11.17 3.81 -7.95
C CYS A 76 -11.46 4.65 -6.69
N LEU A 77 -10.44 4.90 -5.89
CA LEU A 77 -10.50 5.85 -4.78
C LEU A 77 -9.43 6.92 -5.00
N ILE A 78 -9.88 8.17 -5.10
CA ILE A 78 -9.04 9.35 -5.27
C ILE A 78 -9.35 10.30 -4.13
N TYR A 79 -8.33 10.75 -3.42
CA TYR A 79 -8.49 11.75 -2.37
C TYR A 79 -7.25 12.62 -2.23
N ARG A 80 -7.47 13.83 -1.72
CA ARG A 80 -6.42 14.78 -1.42
C ARG A 80 -5.83 14.48 -0.04
N SER A 81 -4.51 14.37 0.03
CA SER A 81 -3.75 14.27 1.28
C SER A 81 -4.11 15.45 2.19
N LYS A 82 -4.30 15.15 3.47
CA LYS A 82 -4.54 16.17 4.50
C LYS A 82 -3.22 16.66 5.10
N SER A 83 -2.14 15.92 4.90
CA SER A 83 -0.81 16.30 5.38
C SER A 83 -0.18 17.35 4.48
N LEU A 84 0.33 18.42 5.10
CA LEU A 84 1.23 19.39 4.48
C LEU A 84 2.71 18.97 4.61
N SER A 85 2.99 17.87 5.33
CA SER A 85 4.36 17.43 5.59
C SER A 85 4.95 16.62 4.43
N ALA A 86 6.28 16.59 4.39
CA ALA A 86 7.01 15.73 3.47
C ALA A 86 6.88 14.24 3.81
N ASP A 87 6.55 13.89 5.06
CA ASP A 87 6.37 12.52 5.55
C ASP A 87 4.95 12.02 5.26
N TYR A 88 4.83 11.25 4.18
CA TYR A 88 3.59 10.93 3.47
C TYR A 88 2.98 9.58 3.85
N HIS A 89 3.67 8.76 4.65
CA HIS A 89 3.25 7.39 4.97
C HIS A 89 1.97 7.30 5.82
N HIS A 90 1.43 8.45 6.28
CA HIS A 90 0.22 8.49 7.10
C HIS A 90 -1.09 8.63 6.32
N ASP A 91 -1.04 9.15 5.08
CA ASP A 91 -2.27 9.48 4.34
C ASP A 91 -2.99 8.25 3.78
N LEU A 92 -2.23 7.23 3.35
CA LEU A 92 -2.74 5.89 3.08
C LEU A 92 -2.16 4.95 4.12
N ASN A 93 -2.99 4.54 5.06
CA ASN A 93 -2.63 3.65 6.15
C ASN A 93 -3.45 2.36 6.08
N SER A 94 -3.11 1.41 6.97
CA SER A 94 -3.72 0.08 6.99
C SER A 94 -5.23 0.11 7.23
N SER A 95 -5.74 1.07 8.01
CA SER A 95 -7.17 1.20 8.27
C SER A 95 -7.93 1.61 7.00
N ASN A 96 -7.47 2.67 6.33
CA ASN A 96 -8.09 3.15 5.10
C ASN A 96 -7.94 2.13 3.97
N PHE A 97 -6.78 1.47 3.86
CA PHE A 97 -6.57 0.40 2.90
C PHE A 97 -7.50 -0.79 3.17
N LYS A 98 -7.62 -1.25 4.43
CA LYS A 98 -8.54 -2.33 4.82
C LYS A 98 -9.98 -2.00 4.46
N LYS A 99 -10.42 -0.76 4.74
CA LYS A 99 -11.75 -0.30 4.36
C LYS A 99 -11.96 -0.38 2.85
N TRP A 100 -11.03 0.18 2.08
CA TRP A 100 -11.10 0.18 0.61
C TRP A 100 -11.09 -1.24 0.04
N ILE A 101 -10.15 -2.10 0.45
CA ILE A 101 -10.02 -3.45 -0.12
C ILE A 101 -11.27 -4.30 0.18
N THR A 102 -11.86 -4.18 1.38
CA THR A 102 -13.08 -4.91 1.74
C THR A 102 -14.33 -4.33 1.07
N GLU A 103 -14.54 -3.02 1.16
CA GLU A 103 -15.80 -2.39 0.71
C GLU A 103 -15.85 -2.16 -0.80
N LYS A 104 -14.71 -1.90 -1.46
CA LYS A 104 -14.65 -1.50 -2.87
C LYS A 104 -14.10 -2.58 -3.79
N LEU A 105 -13.04 -3.27 -3.38
CA LEU A 105 -12.40 -4.29 -4.24
C LEU A 105 -13.08 -5.65 -4.08
N ILE A 106 -12.91 -6.30 -2.92
CA ILE A 106 -13.37 -7.67 -2.68
C ILE A 106 -14.88 -7.80 -2.92
N SER A 107 -15.67 -6.79 -2.53
CA SER A 107 -17.14 -6.77 -2.76
C SER A 107 -17.57 -6.80 -4.24
N LYS A 108 -16.65 -6.57 -5.18
CA LYS A 108 -16.89 -6.55 -6.63
C LYS A 108 -16.19 -7.66 -7.38
N LEU A 109 -15.35 -8.46 -6.72
CA LEU A 109 -14.63 -9.56 -7.37
C LEU A 109 -15.47 -10.83 -7.36
N GLN A 110 -15.36 -11.59 -8.46
CA GLN A 110 -15.88 -12.95 -8.55
C GLN A 110 -14.81 -13.92 -8.02
N GLU A 111 -15.19 -14.79 -7.09
CA GLU A 111 -14.32 -15.86 -6.60
C GLU A 111 -14.39 -17.09 -7.51
N PRO A 112 -13.28 -17.83 -7.67
CA PRO A 112 -11.94 -17.57 -7.12
C PRO A 112 -11.14 -16.56 -7.97
N CYS A 113 -10.39 -15.67 -7.32
CA CYS A 113 -9.47 -14.74 -7.97
C CYS A 113 -8.11 -14.67 -7.25
N ILE A 114 -7.10 -14.19 -7.96
CA ILE A 114 -5.76 -13.91 -7.43
C ILE A 114 -5.60 -12.40 -7.35
N ILE A 115 -5.34 -11.88 -6.15
CA ILE A 115 -5.02 -10.47 -5.94
C ILE A 115 -3.51 -10.32 -5.85
N VAL A 116 -2.94 -9.52 -6.75
CA VAL A 116 -1.53 -9.15 -6.77
C VAL A 116 -1.41 -7.72 -6.26
N LYS A 117 -0.53 -7.52 -5.27
CA LYS A 117 -0.26 -6.22 -4.66
C LYS A 117 1.24 -6.05 -4.44
N GLY A 118 1.67 -4.80 -4.26
CA GLY A 118 3.01 -4.49 -3.79
C GLY A 118 3.31 -4.98 -2.35
N ASN A 119 4.52 -4.70 -1.89
CA ASN A 119 4.98 -5.04 -0.55
C ASN A 119 5.02 -3.82 0.39
N ALA A 120 4.05 -2.91 0.28
CA ALA A 120 3.91 -1.81 1.24
C ALA A 120 3.45 -2.34 2.61
N SER A 121 4.00 -1.79 3.68
CA SER A 121 3.79 -2.27 5.05
C SER A 121 2.33 -2.20 5.51
N TYR A 122 1.58 -1.21 5.04
CA TYR A 122 0.16 -1.05 5.39
C TYR A 122 -0.78 -2.00 4.62
N TYR A 123 -0.32 -2.63 3.55
CA TYR A 123 -1.12 -3.64 2.84
C TYR A 123 -1.28 -4.94 3.62
N SER A 124 -0.38 -5.20 4.58
CA SER A 124 -0.34 -6.45 5.33
C SER A 124 -0.02 -6.14 6.79
N VAL A 125 -1.08 -6.04 7.60
CA VAL A 125 -0.95 -5.84 9.04
C VAL A 125 -1.10 -7.17 9.76
N GLN A 126 -0.11 -7.48 10.60
CA GLN A 126 -0.19 -8.59 11.52
C GLN A 126 -1.00 -8.16 12.76
N LEU A 127 -2.14 -8.83 13.00
CA LEU A 127 -3.02 -8.50 14.13
C LEU A 127 -2.36 -8.80 15.48
N ASN A 128 -1.73 -9.97 15.60
CA ASN A 128 -1.07 -10.44 16.82
C ASN A 128 0.45 -10.36 16.66
N LYS A 129 0.96 -9.16 16.34
CA LYS A 129 2.39 -8.96 16.18
C LYS A 129 3.07 -9.06 17.55
N LEU A 130 4.00 -10.01 17.67
CA LEU A 130 4.83 -10.09 18.87
C LEU A 130 5.72 -8.85 18.99
N PRO A 131 5.94 -8.35 20.21
CA PRO A 131 6.87 -7.26 20.43
C PRO A 131 8.29 -7.70 20.01
N THR A 132 9.11 -6.73 19.60
CA THR A 132 10.49 -6.98 19.16
C THR A 132 11.48 -6.34 20.12
N GLN A 133 12.78 -6.59 19.94
CA GLN A 133 13.83 -5.86 20.64
C GLN A 133 13.85 -4.35 20.34
N ALA A 134 13.05 -3.84 19.39
CA ALA A 134 12.87 -2.40 19.22
C ALA A 134 11.67 -1.84 20.01
N SER A 135 10.71 -2.70 20.42
CA SER A 135 9.48 -2.29 21.11
C SER A 135 9.76 -1.69 22.49
N CYS A 136 8.94 -0.72 22.92
CA CYS A 136 9.07 -0.17 24.26
C CYS A 136 8.62 -1.19 25.32
N ILE A 137 9.09 -1.05 26.57
CA ILE A 137 8.75 -1.97 27.67
C ILE A 137 7.22 -2.10 27.85
N PRO A 138 6.41 -1.01 27.82
CA PRO A 138 4.96 -1.12 27.86
C PRO A 138 4.37 -2.03 26.77
N ASP A 139 4.81 -1.88 25.51
CA ASP A 139 4.32 -2.72 24.40
C ASP A 139 4.72 -4.19 24.58
N ILE A 140 5.93 -4.45 25.09
CA ILE A 140 6.37 -5.80 25.41
C ILE A 140 5.47 -6.44 26.47
N LYS A 141 5.20 -5.72 27.57
CA LYS A 141 4.32 -6.18 28.64
C LYS A 141 2.89 -6.44 28.17
N THR A 142 2.32 -5.53 27.40
CA THR A 142 1.00 -5.72 26.76
C THR A 142 0.99 -6.95 25.86
N GLY A 143 2.03 -7.14 25.04
CA GLY A 143 2.19 -8.31 24.19
C GLY A 143 2.23 -9.62 24.97
N LEU A 144 3.00 -9.68 26.07
CA LEU A 144 3.08 -10.86 26.93
C LEU A 144 1.74 -11.17 27.62
N ASN A 145 1.09 -10.15 28.17
CA ASN A 145 -0.24 -10.28 28.78
C ASN A 145 -1.28 -10.82 27.79
N ASN A 146 -1.34 -10.26 26.58
CA ASN A 146 -2.29 -10.68 25.54
C ASN A 146 -2.08 -12.14 25.09
N ASN A 147 -0.87 -12.69 25.27
CA ASN A 147 -0.54 -14.08 24.95
C ASN A 147 -0.49 -14.99 26.19
N ASN A 148 -0.90 -14.51 27.36
CA ASN A 148 -0.84 -15.23 28.64
C ASN A 148 0.57 -15.73 28.99
N ILE A 149 1.60 -14.94 28.68
CA ILE A 149 3.00 -15.29 28.99
C ILE A 149 3.40 -14.59 30.30
N PRO A 150 3.79 -15.34 31.35
CA PRO A 150 4.20 -14.76 32.62
C PRO A 150 5.55 -14.04 32.50
N TYR A 151 5.70 -12.92 33.20
CA TYR A 151 6.95 -12.18 33.35
C TYR A 151 6.99 -11.46 34.70
N GLU A 152 8.19 -11.15 35.19
CA GLU A 152 8.35 -10.34 36.40
C GLU A 152 8.48 -8.86 36.06
N ASN A 153 7.93 -8.00 36.92
CA ASN A 153 8.04 -6.55 36.76
C ASN A 153 9.46 -6.00 36.87
N SER A 154 10.36 -6.78 37.48
CA SER A 154 11.80 -6.51 37.63
C SER A 154 12.58 -6.67 36.32
N TRP A 155 12.03 -7.41 35.34
CA TRP A 155 12.75 -7.74 34.11
C TRP A 155 13.00 -6.48 33.28
N ARG A 156 14.23 -6.38 32.80
CA ARG A 156 14.68 -5.32 31.90
C ARG A 156 14.86 -5.89 30.51
N LYS A 157 14.66 -5.02 29.53
CA LYS A 157 15.00 -5.31 28.15
C LYS A 157 16.52 -5.42 28.04
N CYS A 158 17.01 -6.54 27.50
CA CYS A 158 18.43 -6.74 27.21
C CYS A 158 18.90 -5.82 26.08
#